data_AF-A0A0H4A501-F1
#
_entry.id   AF-A0A0H4A501-F1
#
_cell.length_a   1.000
_cell.length_b   1.000
_cell.length_c   1.000
_cell.angle_alpha   90.00
_cell.angle_beta   90.00
_cell.angle_gamma   90.00
#
_symmetry.space_group_name_H-M   'P 1'
#
loop_
_entity.id
_entity.type
_entity.pdbx_description
1 polymer ?
#
loop_
_entity_poly.entity_id
_entity_poly.type
_entity_poly.pdbx_seq_one_letter_code
_entity_poly.pdbx_strand_id
1 'polypeptide(L)' 'MKKELLIDPIVKMLLEDVKGYIGGNKALLPEAKRSVAILKKEYDVTPSFIASACDAGMGAVSEVW' A
#
# COMPACT_ATOMS: atom_id res chain seq x y z
N MET A 1 12.67 -2.16 -12.33
CA MET A 1 12.19 -2.60 -11.00
C MET A 1 10.97 -1.84 -10.50
N LYS A 2 11.04 -0.64 -9.89
CA LYS A 2 9.84 -0.08 -9.21
C LYS A 2 8.63 0.25 -10.11
N LYS A 3 8.85 0.67 -11.37
CA LYS A 3 7.74 0.95 -12.32
C LYS A 3 7.02 -0.31 -12.82
N GLU A 4 7.68 -1.47 -12.79
CA GLU A 4 7.09 -2.75 -13.23
C GLU A 4 6.14 -3.31 -12.17
N LEU A 5 6.35 -2.99 -10.89
CA LEU A 5 5.43 -3.37 -9.82
C LEU A 5 4.06 -2.68 -9.98
N LEU A 6 4.03 -1.45 -10.49
CA LEU A 6 2.78 -0.71 -10.68
C LEU A 6 1.91 -1.24 -11.83
N ILE A 7 2.43 -2.13 -12.68
CA ILE A 7 1.63 -2.81 -13.71
C ILE A 7 1.14 -4.18 -13.26
N ASP A 8 1.71 -4.76 -12.20
CA ASP A 8 1.27 -6.03 -11.62
C ASP A 8 -0.15 -5.89 -11.04
N PRO A 9 -1.11 -6.73 -11.48
CA PRO A 9 -2.50 -6.64 -11.03
C PRO A 9 -2.67 -6.94 -9.54
N ILE A 10 -1.85 -7.81 -8.97
CA ILE A 10 -1.88 -8.12 -7.53
C ILE A 10 -1.38 -6.91 -6.75
N VAL A 11 -0.26 -6.32 -7.16
CA VAL A 11 0.27 -5.10 -6.50
C VAL A 11 -0.76 -3.98 -6.55
N LYS A 12 -1.44 -3.77 -7.68
CA LYS A 12 -2.52 -2.78 -7.79
C LYS A 12 -3.64 -3.05 -6.79
N MET A 13 -4.14 -4.28 -6.73
CA MET A 13 -5.21 -4.66 -5.79
C MET A 13 -4.80 -4.37 -4.34
N LEU A 14 -3.58 -4.77 -3.95
CA LEU A 14 -3.06 -4.53 -2.60
C LEU A 14 -2.91 -3.02 -2.30
N LEU A 15 -2.49 -2.22 -3.28
CA LEU A 15 -2.39 -0.77 -3.14
C LEU A 15 -3.75 -0.09 -3.05
N GLU A 16 -4.80 -0.62 -3.69
CA GLU A 16 -6.16 -0.09 -3.58
C GLU A 16 -6.73 -0.26 -2.15
N ASP A 17 -6.47 -1.37 -1.47
CA ASP A 17 -6.86 -1.55 -0.07
C ASP A 17 -6.21 -0.47 0.82
N VAL A 18 -4.90 -0.26 0.61
CA VAL A 18 -4.11 0.73 1.35
C VAL A 18 -4.60 2.15 1.05
N LYS A 19 -4.86 2.45 -0.22
CA LYS A 19 -5.38 3.74 -0.66
C LYS A 19 -6.78 4.00 -0.12
N GLY A 20 -7.64 2.99 -0.06
CA GLY A 20 -8.97 3.09 0.53
C GLY A 20 -8.91 3.48 2.02
N TYR A 21 -8.01 2.85 2.78
CA TYR A 21 -7.79 3.22 4.18
C TYR A 21 -7.24 4.65 4.33
N ILE A 22 -6.18 4.99 3.59
CA ILE A 22 -5.55 6.31 3.63
C ILE A 22 -6.54 7.40 3.20
N GLY A 23 -7.42 7.10 2.24
CA GLY A 23 -8.49 7.97 1.76
C GLY A 23 -9.64 8.17 2.76
N GLY A 24 -9.56 7.58 3.95
CA GLY A 24 -10.49 7.84 5.06
C GLY A 24 -11.43 6.69 5.38
N ASN A 25 -11.42 5.59 4.61
CA ASN A 25 -12.21 4.41 4.95
C ASN A 25 -11.52 3.58 6.04
N LYS A 26 -11.67 4.00 7.30
CA LYS A 26 -11.03 3.35 8.45
C LYS A 26 -11.48 1.90 8.69
N ALA A 27 -12.59 1.46 8.09
CA ALA A 27 -13.02 0.06 8.13
C ALA A 27 -12.04 -0.89 7.41
N LEU A 28 -11.26 -0.38 6.45
CA LEU A 28 -10.25 -1.14 5.71
C LEU A 28 -8.92 -1.30 6.46
N LEU A 29 -8.82 -0.91 7.73
CA LEU A 29 -7.57 -1.04 8.49
C LEU A 29 -7.02 -2.49 8.50
N PRO A 30 -7.83 -3.54 8.74
CA PRO A 30 -7.33 -4.92 8.72
C PRO A 30 -6.81 -5.33 7.33
N GLU A 31 -7.54 -4.99 6.28
CA GLU A 31 -7.21 -5.28 4.89
C GLU A 31 -5.94 -4.53 4.46
N ALA A 32 -5.86 -3.22 4.72
CA ALA A 32 -4.68 -2.41 4.42
C ALA A 32 -3.43 -2.94 5.12
N LYS A 33 -3.50 -3.32 6.41
CA LYS A 33 -2.37 -3.93 7.12
C LYS A 33 -1.95 -5.27 6.52
N ARG A 34 -2.90 -6.10 6.12
CA ARG A 34 -2.61 -7.37 5.43
C ARG A 34 -1.93 -7.13 4.09
N SER A 35 -2.43 -6.16 3.32
CA SER A 35 -1.91 -5.82 2.01
C SER A 35 -0.50 -5.23 2.09
N VAL A 36 -0.21 -4.38 3.07
CA VAL A 36 1.16 -3.90 3.35
C VAL A 36 2.11 -5.05 3.71
N ALA A 37 1.67 -6.01 4.54
CA ALA A 37 2.49 -7.16 4.90
C ALA A 37 2.85 -8.03 3.67
N ILE A 38 1.92 -8.22 2.73
CA ILE A 38 2.16 -8.94 1.47
C ILE A 38 3.12 -8.14 0.57
N LEU A 39 2.86 -6.84 0.38
CA LEU A 39 3.73 -5.94 -0.41
C LEU A 39 5.17 -5.98 0.12
N LYS A 40 5.35 -5.96 1.44
CA LYS A 40 6.67 -6.04 2.08
C LYS A 40 7.33 -7.40 1.88
N LYS A 41 6.62 -8.50 2.11
CA LYS A 41 7.20 -9.84 2.13
C LYS A 41 7.48 -10.42 0.74
N GLU A 42 6.55 -10.21 -0.18
CA GLU A 42 6.57 -10.87 -1.50
C GLU A 42 7.14 -9.95 -2.60
N TYR A 43 7.02 -8.63 -2.44
CA TYR A 43 7.41 -7.65 -3.45
C TYR A 43 8.55 -6.70 -3.02
N ASP A 44 9.08 -6.87 -1.81
CA ASP A 44 10.14 -6.04 -1.22
C ASP A 44 9.83 -4.53 -1.31
N VAL A 45 8.55 -4.19 -1.11
CA VAL A 45 8.07 -2.82 -1.20
C VAL A 45 8.42 -2.03 0.06
N THR A 46 8.89 -0.80 -0.13
CA THR A 46 9.20 0.15 0.94
C THR A 46 7.99 1.04 1.29
N PRO A 47 7.89 1.60 2.50
CA PRO A 47 6.79 2.51 2.81
C PRO A 47 6.81 3.76 1.92
N SER A 48 7.99 4.21 1.50
CA SER A 48 8.15 5.30 0.53
C SER A 48 7.58 4.99 -0.85
N PHE A 49 7.59 3.72 -1.27
CA PHE A 49 6.94 3.31 -2.52
C PHE A 49 5.42 3.38 -2.38
N ILE A 50 4.88 2.89 -1.26
CA ILE A 50 3.44 2.95 -0.98
C ILE A 50 2.96 4.40 -0.91
N ALA A 51 3.70 5.27 -0.20
CA ALA A 51 3.42 6.70 -0.13
C ALA A 51 3.32 7.32 -1.52
N SER A 52 4.31 7.04 -2.39
CA SER A 52 4.30 7.52 -3.77
C SER A 52 3.17 6.91 -4.62
N ALA A 53 2.84 5.64 -4.43
CA ALA A 53 1.84 4.94 -5.23
C ALA A 53 0.39 5.31 -4.84
N CYS A 54 0.16 5.62 -3.57
CA CYS A 54 -1.12 6.06 -3.03
C CYS A 54 -1.30 7.58 -3.06
N ASP A 55 -0.33 8.34 -3.57
CA ASP A 55 -0.29 9.82 -3.54
C ASP A 55 -0.51 10.36 -2.11
N ALA A 56 0.24 9.81 -1.16
CA ALA A 56 0.06 10.02 0.27
C ALA A 56 1.37 10.39 0.98
N GLY A 57 1.26 11.09 2.11
CA GLY A 57 2.40 11.37 2.98
C GLY A 57 2.83 10.14 3.79
N MET A 58 4.11 10.08 4.17
CA MET A 58 4.67 8.99 5.00
C MET A 58 3.94 8.82 6.34
N GLY A 59 3.36 9.90 6.90
CA GLY A 59 2.56 9.82 8.12
C GLY A 59 1.32 8.93 7.97
N ALA A 60 0.60 9.06 6.85
CA ALA A 60 -0.57 8.22 6.58
C ALA A 60 -0.21 6.75 6.37
N VAL A 61 0.93 6.48 5.70
CA VAL A 61 1.44 5.12 5.51
C VAL A 61 1.87 4.49 6.84
N SER A 62 2.40 5.27 7.78
CA SER A 62 2.86 4.75 9.07
C SER A 62 1.77 4.13 9.94
N GLU A 63 0.49 4.47 9.73
CA GLU A 63 -0.65 3.87 10.44
C GLU A 63 -0.91 2.41 10.02
N VAL A 64 -0.48 2.02 8.82
CA VAL A 64 -0.72 0.71 8.21
C VAL A 64 0.56 -0.08 7.93
N TRP A 65 1.72 0.52 8.17
CA TRP A 65 3.03 -0.12 8.05
C TRP A 65 3.29 -1.15 9.15
#